data_AF-A0A699TYN3-F1
#
_entry.id   AF-A0A699TYN3-F1
#
_cell.length_a   1.000
_cell.length_b   1.000
_cell.length_c   1.000
_cell.angle_alpha   90.00
_cell.angle_beta   90.00
_cell.angle_gamma   90.00
#
_symmetry.space_group_name_H-M   'P 1'
#
loop_
_entity.id
_entity.type
_entity.pdbx_description
1 polymer ?
#
loop_
_entity_poly.entity_id
_entity_poly.type
_entity_poly.pdbx_seq_one_letter_code
_entity_poly.pdbx_strand_id
1 'polypeptide(L)'
;GELRAVQPVFQIYGRRQVFSGPVVTLKVFEDNVLVREFLEEKDVDEINSCDIGVRALASHPVKANKKGIGEKHVPVAFAGTRILDGEYLYADTDGILISKTELSV
;
A
#
# COMPACT_ATOMS: atom_id res chain seq x y z
N GLY A 1 -20.66 -9.53 2.10
CA GLY A 1 -19.44 -8.86 1.62
C GLY A 1 -19.09 -7.78 2.61
N GLU A 2 -17.87 -7.78 3.14
CA GLU A 2 -17.48 -6.80 4.16
C GLU A 2 -16.51 -5.82 3.51
N LEU A 3 -17.09 -4.75 2.96
CA LEU A 3 -16.35 -3.61 2.42
C LEU A 3 -16.01 -2.67 3.57
N ARG A 4 -14.75 -2.24 3.67
CA ARG A 4 -14.29 -1.33 4.72
C ARG A 4 -13.64 -0.12 4.10
N ALA A 5 -14.10 1.06 4.50
CA ALA A 5 -13.45 2.31 4.15
C ALA A 5 -12.28 2.58 5.10
N VAL A 6 -11.15 3.02 4.55
CA VAL A 6 -10.03 3.56 5.32
C VAL A 6 -10.29 5.06 5.51
N GLN A 7 -10.07 5.58 6.72
CA GLN A 7 -10.22 7.01 6.95
C GLN A 7 -9.30 7.80 5.99
N PRO A 8 -9.74 8.97 5.48
CA PRO A 8 -9.01 9.73 4.46
C PRO A 8 -7.85 10.53 5.04
N VAL A 9 -6.88 9.84 5.66
CA VAL A 9 -5.69 10.43 6.28
C VAL A 9 -4.48 10.47 5.35
N PHE A 10 -4.56 9.79 4.20
CA PHE A 10 -3.47 9.70 3.23
C PHE A 10 -3.58 10.79 2.16
N GLN A 11 -2.46 11.44 1.86
CA GLN A 11 -2.31 12.38 0.75
C GLN A 11 -1.89 11.64 -0.53
N ILE A 12 -2.15 12.27 -1.68
CA ILE A 12 -1.85 11.75 -3.03
C ILE A 12 -0.48 12.27 -3.49
N TYR A 13 0.44 11.35 -3.81
CA TYR A 13 1.76 11.69 -4.36
C TYR A 13 2.02 11.09 -5.75
N GLY A 14 1.34 9.99 -6.08
CA GLY A 14 1.50 9.32 -7.38
C GLY A 14 0.66 9.98 -8.46
N ARG A 15 1.10 9.87 -9.73
CA ARG A 15 0.34 10.39 -10.88
C ARG A 15 -0.96 9.64 -11.12
N ARG A 16 -1.00 8.34 -10.80
CA ARG A 16 -2.22 7.55 -10.87
C ARG A 16 -3.06 7.77 -9.62
N GLN A 17 -4.15 8.50 -9.80
CA GLN A 17 -5.07 8.77 -8.70
C GLN A 17 -6.05 7.63 -8.46
N VAL A 18 -6.36 6.82 -9.49
CA VAL A 18 -7.29 5.68 -9.39
C VAL A 18 -6.54 4.37 -9.65
N PHE A 19 -6.52 3.49 -8.65
CA PHE A 19 -5.85 2.19 -8.74
C PHE A 19 -6.49 1.16 -7.82
N SER A 20 -6.34 -0.11 -8.18
CA SER A 20 -6.86 -1.23 -7.40
C SER A 20 -6.03 -2.48 -7.63
N GLY A 21 -6.14 -3.44 -6.72
CA GLY A 21 -5.50 -4.74 -6.87
C GLY A 21 -5.40 -5.52 -5.57
N PRO A 22 -4.82 -6.73 -5.64
CA PRO A 22 -4.52 -7.51 -4.45
C PRO A 22 -3.50 -6.79 -3.57
N VAL A 23 -3.76 -6.78 -2.28
CA VAL A 23 -2.93 -6.20 -1.25
C VAL A 23 -1.83 -7.19 -0.88
N VAL A 24 -0.61 -6.68 -0.80
CA VAL A 24 0.46 -7.32 -0.05
C VAL A 24 0.86 -6.41 1.10
N THR A 25 1.03 -6.96 2.29
CA THR A 25 1.33 -6.17 3.49
C THR A 25 2.80 -6.29 3.90
N LEU A 26 3.36 -5.15 4.30
CA LEU A 26 4.68 -5.05 4.89
C LEU A 26 4.60 -4.13 6.10
N LYS A 27 5.13 -4.57 7.23
CA LYS A 27 5.22 -3.79 8.47
C LYS A 27 6.68 -3.53 8.80
N VAL A 28 7.07 -2.26 8.75
CA VAL A 28 8.42 -1.78 9.03
C VAL A 28 8.34 -0.59 9.99
N PHE A 29 9.44 -0.28 10.67
CA PHE A 29 9.56 0.90 11.52
C PHE A 29 10.83 1.66 11.17
N GLU A 30 10.67 2.87 10.62
CA GLU A 30 11.76 3.78 10.21
C GLU A 30 12.84 3.12 9.32
N ASP A 31 12.49 2.09 8.55
CA ASP A 31 13.38 1.32 7.68
C ASP A 31 12.73 1.11 6.30
N ASN A 32 13.53 1.10 5.23
CA ASN A 32 13.02 0.91 3.87
C ASN A 32 13.71 -0.20 3.05
N VAL A 33 14.57 -1.03 3.66
CA VAL A 33 15.26 -2.11 2.94
C VAL A 33 14.25 -3.13 2.43
N LEU A 34 13.36 -3.61 3.29
CA LEU A 34 12.33 -4.58 2.91
C LEU A 34 11.33 -4.01 1.89
N VAL A 35 11.09 -2.69 1.89
CA VAL A 35 10.24 -2.03 0.89
C VAL A 35 10.86 -2.15 -0.50
N ARG A 36 12.18 -1.92 -0.59
CA ARG A 36 12.92 -1.99 -1.86
C ARG A 36 12.99 -3.42 -2.38
N GLU A 37 13.38 -4.36 -1.52
CA GLU A 37 13.41 -5.79 -1.88
C GLU A 37 12.05 -6.26 -2.40
N PHE A 38 10.97 -5.88 -1.72
CA PHE A 38 9.62 -6.28 -2.12
C PHE A 38 9.20 -5.72 -3.48
N LEU A 39 9.64 -4.51 -3.82
CA LEU A 39 9.40 -3.92 -5.14
C LEU A 39 10.33 -4.54 -6.20
N GLU A 40 11.57 -4.86 -5.88
CA GLU A 40 12.52 -5.50 -6.81
C GLU A 40 12.14 -6.95 -7.15
N GLU A 41 11.46 -7.66 -6.23
CA GLU A 41 10.88 -8.99 -6.48
C GLU A 41 9.77 -8.96 -7.55
N LYS A 42 9.18 -7.79 -7.82
CA LYS A 42 8.20 -7.58 -8.89
C LYS A 42 8.90 -7.14 -10.16
N ASP A 43 8.41 -7.65 -11.30
CA ASP A 43 9.08 -7.44 -12.58
C ASP A 43 9.26 -5.94 -12.85
N VAL A 44 10.51 -5.54 -13.11
CA VAL A 44 10.90 -4.13 -13.29
C VAL A 44 10.13 -3.51 -14.46
N ASP A 45 9.77 -4.31 -15.46
CA ASP A 45 8.94 -3.89 -16.59
C ASP A 45 7.47 -3.68 -16.20
N GLU A 46 6.94 -4.47 -15.25
CA GLU A 46 5.60 -4.29 -14.68
C GLU A 46 5.54 -3.01 -13.82
N ILE A 47 6.61 -2.69 -13.09
CA ILE A 47 6.71 -1.48 -12.28
C ILE A 47 6.90 -0.22 -13.13
N ASN A 48 7.83 -0.24 -14.09
CA ASN A 48 8.17 0.95 -14.89
C ASN A 48 7.09 1.31 -15.91
N SER A 49 6.27 0.36 -16.34
CA SER A 49 5.13 0.61 -17.24
C SER A 49 3.87 1.09 -16.50
N CYS A 50 3.81 0.93 -15.17
CA CYS A 50 2.69 1.40 -14.38
C CYS A 50 2.84 2.88 -14.06
N ASP A 51 1.88 3.70 -14.47
CA ASP A 51 1.58 4.93 -13.73
C ASP A 51 1.23 4.52 -12.29
N ILE A 52 2.14 4.72 -11.33
CA ILE A 52 2.00 4.20 -9.97
C ILE A 52 1.12 5.13 -9.13
N GLY A 53 0.18 4.52 -8.40
CA GLY A 53 -0.57 5.19 -7.34
C GLY A 53 0.23 5.22 -6.05
N VAL A 54 0.47 6.41 -5.50
CA VAL A 54 1.17 6.57 -4.22
C VAL A 54 0.28 7.35 -3.26
N ARG A 55 0.06 6.76 -2.08
CA ARG A 55 -0.66 7.33 -0.95
C ARG A 55 0.24 7.31 0.28
N ALA A 56 0.39 8.44 0.97
CA ALA A 56 1.22 8.55 2.17
C ALA A 56 0.68 9.63 3.12
N LEU A 57 0.94 9.52 4.42
CA LEU A 57 0.47 10.50 5.42
C LEU A 57 1.08 11.89 5.20
N ALA A 58 2.40 11.92 4.96
CA ALA A 58 3.18 13.14 4.71
C ALA A 58 4.54 12.79 4.11
N SER A 59 5.21 13.78 3.52
CA SER A 59 6.64 13.72 3.19
C SER A 59 7.49 13.88 4.46
N HIS A 60 8.60 13.15 4.55
CA HIS A 60 9.59 13.31 5.61
C HIS A 60 11.00 13.47 5.02
N PRO A 61 11.77 14.53 5.38
CA PRO A 61 13.07 14.81 4.77
C PRO A 61 14.19 13.89 5.27
N VAL A 62 14.01 13.24 6.42
CA VAL A 62 15.01 12.33 7.01
C VAL A 62 14.99 11.00 6.25
N LYS A 63 16.18 10.51 5.88
CA LYS A 63 16.33 9.20 5.24
C LYS A 63 15.97 8.09 6.23
N ALA A 64 15.27 7.07 5.74
CA ALA A 64 15.01 5.85 6.50
C ALA A 64 16.32 5.08 6.81
N ASN A 65 16.28 4.28 7.88
CA ASN A 65 17.33 3.33 8.22
C ASN A 65 17.43 2.20 7.18
N LYS A 66 18.53 1.45 7.24
CA LYS A 66 18.82 0.33 6.34
C LYS A 66 19.30 -0.93 7.07
N LYS A 67 18.56 -1.31 8.11
CA LYS A 67 18.81 -2.50 8.91
C LYS A 67 18.11 -3.75 8.36
N GLY A 68 17.08 -3.61 7.51
CA GLY A 68 16.36 -4.76 6.95
C GLY A 68 15.39 -5.43 7.94
N ILE A 69 14.90 -4.68 8.92
CA ILE A 69 14.02 -5.21 9.97
C ILE A 69 12.56 -4.92 9.64
N GLY A 70 11.71 -5.95 9.71
CA GLY A 70 10.26 -5.84 9.56
C GLY A 70 9.61 -7.20 9.32
N GLU A 71 8.30 -7.18 9.09
CA GLU A 71 7.46 -8.36 8.92
C GLU A 71 6.71 -8.28 7.57
N LYS A 72 6.90 -9.27 6.70
CA LYS A 72 6.15 -9.43 5.43
C LYS A 72 4.86 -10.25 5.69
N HIS A 73 3.79 -9.99 4.93
CA HIS A 73 2.53 -10.75 4.95
C HIS A 73 1.81 -10.82 6.31
N VAL A 74 2.00 -9.80 7.15
CA VAL A 74 1.30 -9.69 8.44
C VAL A 74 0.12 -8.73 8.37
N PRO A 75 -0.97 -8.96 9.13
CA PRO A 75 -2.05 -7.99 9.25
C PRO A 75 -1.53 -6.62 9.69
N VAL A 76 -1.93 -5.58 8.97
CA VAL A 76 -1.61 -4.18 9.30
C VAL A 76 -2.88 -3.41 9.64
N ALA A 77 -2.76 -2.36 10.45
CA ALA A 77 -3.89 -1.52 10.82
C ALA A 77 -3.52 -0.05 10.65
N PHE A 78 -4.28 0.65 9.82
CA PHE A 78 -4.11 2.08 9.58
C PHE A 78 -5.46 2.77 9.73
N ALA A 79 -5.47 3.88 10.47
CA ALA A 79 -6.65 4.72 10.64
C ALA A 79 -7.93 3.96 11.06
N GLY A 80 -7.78 2.99 11.96
CA GLY A 80 -8.87 2.15 12.47
C GLY A 80 -9.27 0.98 11.56
N THR A 81 -8.71 0.87 10.35
CA THR A 81 -9.03 -0.19 9.39
C THR A 81 -7.93 -1.24 9.38
N ARG A 82 -8.31 -2.49 9.67
CA ARG A 82 -7.43 -3.67 9.56
C ARG A 82 -7.39 -4.15 8.12
N ILE A 83 -6.19 -4.34 7.59
CA ILE A 83 -5.91 -4.79 6.23
C ILE A 83 -5.13 -6.10 6.33
N LEU A 84 -5.58 -7.13 5.62
CA LEU A 84 -4.92 -8.42 5.57
C LEU A 84 -4.21 -8.61 4.23
N ASP A 85 -3.15 -9.42 4.26
CA ASP A 85 -2.49 -9.88 3.04
C ASP A 85 -3.48 -10.66 2.15
N GLY A 86 -3.45 -10.42 0.84
CA GLY A 86 -4.35 -11.04 -0.13
C GLY A 86 -5.74 -10.42 -0.26
N GLU A 87 -6.10 -9.45 0.58
CA GLU A 87 -7.33 -8.66 0.38
C GLU A 87 -7.25 -7.78 -0.86
N TYR A 88 -8.36 -7.19 -1.29
CA TYR A 88 -8.40 -6.26 -2.42
C TYR A 88 -8.52 -4.82 -1.96
N LEU A 89 -7.68 -3.95 -2.53
CA LEU A 89 -7.71 -2.50 -2.31
C LEU A 89 -8.23 -1.80 -3.56
N TYR A 90 -9.05 -0.77 -3.34
CA TYR A 90 -9.50 0.17 -4.36
C TYR A 90 -9.26 1.58 -3.84
N ALA A 91 -8.61 2.43 -4.62
CA ALA A 91 -8.29 3.80 -4.26
C ALA A 91 -8.64 4.75 -5.40
N ASP A 92 -9.26 5.88 -5.06
CA ASP A 92 -9.55 6.99 -5.95
C ASP A 92 -9.27 8.33 -5.24
N THR A 93 -9.81 9.43 -5.77
CA THR A 93 -9.67 10.76 -5.17
C THR A 93 -10.41 10.93 -3.85
N ASP A 94 -11.44 10.12 -3.60
CA ASP A 94 -12.34 10.27 -2.47
C ASP A 94 -11.88 9.43 -1.28
N GLY A 95 -11.26 8.27 -1.54
CA GLY A 95 -10.71 7.46 -0.47
C GLY A 95 -10.13 6.13 -0.89
N ILE A 96 -10.02 5.24 0.10
CA ILE A 96 -9.51 3.88 -0.05
C ILE A 96 -10.53 2.91 0.55
N LEU A 97 -10.85 1.87 -0.21
CA LEU A 97 -11.73 0.78 0.18
C LEU A 97 -10.96 -0.53 0.21
N ILE A 98 -11.28 -1.39 1.17
CA ILE A 98 -10.72 -2.73 1.33
C ILE A 98 -11.86 -3.75 1.28
N SER A 99 -11.68 -4.81 0.52
CA SER A 99 -12.59 -5.95 0.40
C SER A 99 -11.85 -7.26 0.65
N LYS A 100 -12.54 -8.28 1.19
CA LYS A 100 -11.96 -9.62 1.38
C LYS A 100 -11.65 -10.33 0.05
N THR A 101 -12.37 -9.98 -1.01
CA THR A 101 -12.25 -10.56 -2.35
C THR A 101 -12.33 -9.48 -3.41
N GLU A 102 -11.89 -9.81 -4.63
CA GLU A 102 -12.15 -8.98 -5.80
C GLU A 102 -13.65 -8.72 -5.94
N LEU A 103 -13.99 -7.47 -6.26
CA LEU A 103 -15.36 -7.05 -6.53
C LEU A 103 -15.56 -7.21 -8.03
N SER A 104 -16.26 -8.27 -8.42
CA SER A 104 -16.82 -8.37 -9.77
C SER A 104 -17.95 -7.35 -9.88
N VAL A 105 -17.73 -6.28 -10.65
CA VAL A 105 -18.78 -5.36 -11.07
C VAL A 105 -19.58 -5.99 -12.20
#